data_AF-A0A382EN05-F1
#
_entry.id   AF-A0A382EN05-F1
#
_cell.length_a   1.000
_cell.length_b   1.000
_cell.length_c   1.000
_cell.angle_alpha   90.00
_cell.angle_beta   90.00
_cell.angle_gamma   90.00
#
_symmetry.space_group_name_H-M   'P 1'
#
loop_
_entity.id
_entity.type
_entity.pdbx_description
1 polymer ?
#
loop_
_entity_poly.entity_id
_entity_poly.type
_entity_poly.pdbx_seq_one_letter_code
_entity_poly.pdbx_strand_id
1 'polypeptide(L)'
;MKILYTFFCLLLVSHFAQAGTPLSPEQEVAYKQSLDRPAINTIREYIDDCLNDEPEIGYPCGVTADSEHGASIQEQGIDKIRGQFMVLRFAPFDSKRDLVVGGDLIMVIFDTPPYWMFTVTVVYQGEEKIPIIWGFHPVEMSTEKRQELADDLSVYLNDDSFTR
;
A
#
# COMPACT_ATOMS: atom_id res chain seq x y z
N MET A 1 -13.33 -28.80 -3.77
CA MET A 1 -12.00 -28.24 -4.12
C MET A 1 -12.06 -26.70 -4.21
N LYS A 2 -12.44 -25.99 -3.14
CA LYS A 2 -12.50 -24.51 -3.12
C LYS A 2 -11.91 -23.88 -1.84
N ILE A 3 -11.52 -24.70 -0.86
CA ILE A 3 -11.05 -24.25 0.45
C ILE A 3 -9.50 -24.11 0.47
N LEU A 4 -8.78 -24.70 -0.49
CA LEU A 4 -7.32 -24.63 -0.54
C LEU A 4 -6.78 -23.27 -1.02
N TYR A 5 -7.51 -22.57 -1.89
CA TYR A 5 -7.05 -21.28 -2.45
C TYR A 5 -7.12 -20.13 -1.44
N THR A 6 -8.06 -20.17 -0.50
CA THR A 6 -8.24 -19.11 0.50
C THR A 6 -7.13 -19.11 1.55
N PHE A 7 -6.51 -20.26 1.82
CA PHE A 7 -5.37 -20.35 2.75
C PHE A 7 -4.05 -19.90 2.10
N PHE A 8 -3.90 -20.07 0.78
CA PHE A 8 -2.68 -19.68 0.07
C PHE A 8 -2.54 -18.15 -0.05
N CYS A 9 -3.66 -17.43 -0.23
CA CYS A 9 -3.66 -15.96 -0.23
C CYS A 9 -3.37 -15.32 1.13
N LEU A 10 -3.64 -16.03 2.24
CA LEU A 10 -3.37 -15.53 3.61
C LEU A 10 -1.91 -15.72 4.05
N LEU A 11 -1.14 -16.57 3.37
CA LEU A 11 0.24 -16.91 3.73
C LEU A 11 1.31 -16.21 2.87
N LEU A 12 0.97 -15.83 1.64
CA LEU A 12 1.93 -15.29 0.68
C LEU A 12 2.56 -13.96 1.12
N VAL A 13 1.90 -13.19 1.98
CA VAL A 13 2.34 -11.83 2.34
C VAL A 13 2.97 -11.72 3.73
N SER A 14 3.17 -12.87 4.40
CA SER A 14 3.91 -12.95 5.66
C SER A 14 5.43 -13.16 5.45
N HIS A 15 5.90 -13.32 4.20
CA HIS A 15 7.24 -13.85 3.90
C HIS A 15 8.30 -12.79 3.55
N PHE A 16 7.94 -11.54 3.24
CA PHE A 16 8.93 -10.46 3.12
C PHE A 16 9.64 -10.19 4.45
N ALA A 17 9.01 -10.55 5.57
CA ALA A 17 9.54 -10.40 6.92
C ALA A 17 10.57 -11.48 7.30
N GLN A 18 10.89 -12.43 6.42
CA GLN A 18 12.04 -13.33 6.61
C GLN A 18 13.27 -12.74 5.90
N ALA A 19 13.70 -11.60 6.45
CA ALA A 19 14.90 -10.83 6.14
C ALA A 19 16.01 -11.67 5.49
N GLY A 20 16.29 -11.40 4.21
CA GLY A 20 17.43 -11.94 3.48
C GLY A 20 17.20 -13.24 2.69
N THR A 21 16.00 -13.83 2.69
CA THR A 21 15.71 -14.99 1.83
C THR A 21 15.00 -14.54 0.55
N PRO A 22 15.57 -14.78 -0.64
CA PRO A 22 14.89 -14.45 -1.89
C PRO A 22 13.60 -15.26 -2.01
N LEU A 23 12.56 -14.61 -2.53
CA LEU A 23 11.33 -15.24 -2.97
C LEU A 23 11.64 -16.41 -3.90
N SER A 24 10.88 -17.49 -3.75
CA SER A 24 10.88 -18.55 -4.75
C SER A 24 10.26 -18.03 -6.06
N PRO A 25 10.56 -18.65 -7.22
CA PRO A 25 9.95 -18.25 -8.49
C PRO A 25 8.41 -18.22 -8.46
N GLU A 26 7.78 -19.14 -7.72
CA GLU A 26 6.33 -19.15 -7.54
C GLU A 26 5.83 -17.96 -6.71
N GLN A 27 6.58 -17.58 -5.68
CA GLN A 27 6.27 -16.41 -4.86
C GLN A 27 6.45 -15.10 -5.64
N GLU A 28 7.47 -14.99 -6.47
CA GLU A 28 7.67 -13.82 -7.34
C GLU A 28 6.53 -13.65 -8.34
N VAL A 29 6.11 -14.74 -9.00
CA VAL A 29 4.97 -14.71 -9.92
C VAL A 29 3.70 -14.30 -9.20
N ALA A 30 3.42 -14.90 -8.03
CA ALA A 30 2.25 -14.55 -7.24
C ALA A 30 2.28 -13.09 -6.76
N TYR A 31 3.45 -12.59 -6.39
CA TYR A 31 3.64 -11.20 -6.01
C TYR A 31 3.34 -10.26 -7.17
N LYS A 32 3.96 -10.49 -8.34
CA LYS A 32 3.75 -9.66 -9.54
C LYS A 32 2.29 -9.64 -9.97
N GLN A 33 1.62 -10.79 -9.96
CA GLN A 33 0.17 -10.87 -10.20
C GLN A 33 -0.66 -10.09 -9.17
N SER A 34 -0.20 -9.98 -7.91
CA SER A 34 -0.89 -9.20 -6.89
C SER A 34 -0.80 -7.69 -7.13
N LEU A 35 0.23 -7.23 -7.85
CA LEU A 35 0.37 -5.83 -8.23
C LEU A 35 -0.60 -5.42 -9.36
N ASP A 36 -1.20 -6.38 -10.06
CA ASP A 36 -2.21 -6.14 -11.09
C ASP A 36 -3.62 -5.95 -10.50
N ARG A 37 -3.75 -5.94 -9.17
CA ARG A 37 -5.03 -5.69 -8.49
C ARG A 37 -5.48 -4.24 -8.74
N PRO A 38 -6.78 -4.00 -9.00
CA PRO A 38 -7.30 -2.65 -9.18
C PRO A 38 -6.93 -1.67 -8.06
N ALA A 39 -6.93 -2.15 -6.80
CA ALA A 39 -6.53 -1.35 -5.65
C ALA A 39 -5.10 -0.78 -5.76
N ILE A 40 -4.15 -1.52 -6.35
CA ILE A 40 -2.77 -1.06 -6.49
C ILE A 40 -2.66 0.03 -7.55
N ASN A 41 -3.36 -0.13 -8.68
CA ASN A 41 -3.44 0.91 -9.70
C ASN A 41 -4.10 2.18 -9.13
N THR A 42 -5.18 2.05 -8.37
CA THR A 42 -5.82 3.19 -7.72
C THR A 42 -4.90 3.87 -6.71
N ILE A 43 -4.06 3.13 -5.98
CA ILE A 43 -3.04 3.75 -5.11
C ILE A 43 -2.06 4.57 -5.93
N ARG A 44 -1.55 4.02 -7.04
CA ARG A 44 -0.60 4.72 -7.93
C ARG A 44 -1.21 5.99 -8.52
N GLU A 45 -2.42 5.88 -9.10
CA GLU A 45 -3.17 7.01 -9.64
C GLU A 45 -3.42 8.09 -8.57
N TYR A 46 -3.76 7.66 -7.35
CA TYR A 46 -3.98 8.58 -6.23
C TYR A 46 -2.69 9.32 -5.84
N ILE A 47 -1.55 8.63 -5.76
CA ILE A 47 -0.26 9.25 -5.45
C ILE A 47 0.16 10.20 -6.58
N ASP A 48 -0.05 9.82 -7.85
CA ASP A 48 0.29 10.66 -9.00
C ASP A 48 -0.54 11.94 -9.02
N ASP A 49 -1.85 11.83 -8.79
CA ASP A 49 -2.72 12.99 -8.65
C ASP A 49 -2.29 13.88 -7.48
N CYS A 50 -1.94 13.28 -6.34
CA CYS A 50 -1.42 13.99 -5.18
C CYS A 50 -0.16 14.82 -5.45
N LEU A 51 0.67 14.37 -6.38
CA LEU A 51 1.93 15.02 -6.74
C LEU A 51 1.76 16.08 -7.83
N ASN A 52 0.55 16.24 -8.40
CA ASN A 52 0.23 17.32 -9.32
C ASN A 52 0.15 18.68 -8.59
N ASP A 53 0.44 19.76 -9.32
CA ASP A 53 0.36 21.13 -8.81
C ASP A 53 -1.07 21.53 -8.39
N GLU A 54 -2.07 20.96 -9.06
CA GLU A 54 -3.51 21.13 -8.78
C GLU A 54 -4.16 19.73 -8.66
N PRO A 55 -4.10 19.08 -7.48
CA PRO A 55 -4.65 17.73 -7.32
C PRO A 55 -6.17 17.75 -7.50
N GLU A 56 -6.69 16.84 -8.32
CA GLU A 56 -8.14 16.68 -8.52
C GLU A 56 -8.80 16.00 -7.31
N ILE A 57 -8.02 15.24 -6.55
CA ILE A 57 -8.47 14.46 -5.41
C ILE A 57 -8.17 15.19 -4.09
N GLY A 58 -9.20 15.26 -3.22
CA GLY A 58 -9.13 15.85 -1.89
C GLY A 58 -8.45 14.95 -0.85
N TYR A 59 -9.15 14.62 0.24
CA TYR A 59 -8.62 13.78 1.32
C TYR A 59 -8.43 12.31 0.89
N PRO A 60 -7.40 11.58 1.39
CA PRO A 60 -6.31 11.98 2.30
C PRO A 60 -5.17 12.83 1.70
N CYS A 61 -5.20 13.24 0.44
CA CYS A 61 -4.15 14.05 -0.17
C CYS A 61 -4.05 15.44 0.44
N GLY A 62 -5.12 16.23 0.26
CA GLY A 62 -5.28 17.56 0.80
C GLY A 62 -6.36 17.62 1.89
N VAL A 63 -6.42 18.76 2.55
CA VAL A 63 -7.41 19.03 3.59
C VAL A 63 -8.77 19.34 2.95
N THR A 64 -9.78 18.55 3.27
CA THR A 64 -11.19 18.84 2.98
C THR A 64 -11.87 19.44 4.21
N ALA A 65 -13.10 19.95 4.04
CA ALA A 65 -13.88 20.57 5.14
C ALA A 65 -14.07 19.65 6.36
N ASP A 66 -14.04 18.33 6.15
CA ASP A 66 -14.26 17.31 7.18
C ASP A 66 -12.95 16.62 7.65
N SER A 67 -11.79 17.11 7.21
CA SER A 67 -10.51 16.48 7.53
C SER A 67 -10.08 16.75 8.98
N GLU A 68 -9.58 15.72 9.66
CA GLU A 68 -8.86 15.89 10.93
C GLU A 68 -7.53 16.62 10.68
N HIS A 69 -7.20 17.59 11.53
CA HIS A 69 -5.97 18.38 11.38
C HIS A 69 -4.73 17.50 11.52
N GLY A 70 -3.78 17.65 10.59
CA GLY A 70 -2.54 16.86 10.55
C GLY A 70 -2.69 15.46 9.97
N ALA A 71 -3.90 15.07 9.53
CA ALA A 71 -4.16 13.75 8.98
C ALA A 71 -3.91 13.66 7.47
N SER A 72 -3.86 14.79 6.75
CA SER A 72 -3.61 14.77 5.30
C SER A 72 -2.13 14.55 4.95
N ILE A 73 -1.86 14.00 3.77
CA ILE A 73 -0.51 13.79 3.27
C ILE A 73 0.22 15.14 3.08
N GLN A 74 -0.49 16.16 2.58
CA GLN A 74 0.05 17.51 2.44
C GLN A 74 0.57 18.08 3.77
N GLU A 75 -0.19 17.94 4.86
CA GLU A 75 0.23 18.40 6.19
C GLU A 75 1.42 17.59 6.74
N GLN A 76 1.48 16.29 6.41
CA GLN A 76 2.57 15.41 6.84
C GLN A 76 3.85 15.58 6.01
N GLY A 77 3.76 16.16 4.81
CA GLY A 77 4.85 16.36 3.86
C GLY A 77 4.72 15.47 2.64
N ILE A 78 4.33 16.07 1.51
CA ILE A 78 4.11 15.39 0.23
C ILE A 78 5.35 14.66 -0.30
N ASP A 79 6.55 15.14 0.05
CA ASP A 79 7.82 14.52 -0.33
C ASP A 79 7.95 13.06 0.17
N LYS A 80 7.15 12.66 1.16
CA LYS A 80 7.16 11.31 1.73
C LYS A 80 6.56 10.24 0.82
N ILE A 81 5.78 10.63 -0.19
CA ILE A 81 5.11 9.71 -1.12
C ILE A 81 5.66 9.80 -2.55
N ARG A 82 6.87 10.34 -2.71
CA ARG A 82 7.57 10.39 -3.99
C ARG A 82 8.27 9.08 -4.30
N GLY A 83 8.39 8.80 -5.59
CA GLY A 83 9.05 7.59 -6.10
C GLY A 83 8.07 6.45 -6.36
N GLN A 84 8.63 5.28 -6.64
CA GLN A 84 7.86 4.06 -6.73
C GLN A 84 7.65 3.47 -5.34
N PHE A 85 6.67 2.60 -5.20
CA PHE A 85 6.45 1.86 -3.95
C PHE A 85 6.38 0.36 -4.18
N MET A 86 6.87 -0.39 -3.21
CA MET A 86 6.67 -1.83 -3.10
C MET A 86 5.52 -2.11 -2.13
N VAL A 87 4.64 -3.04 -2.50
CA VAL A 87 3.58 -3.53 -1.59
C VAL A 87 4.17 -4.59 -0.67
N LEU A 88 4.10 -4.37 0.64
CA LEU A 88 4.61 -5.30 1.65
C LEU A 88 3.55 -6.22 2.22
N ARG A 89 2.30 -5.77 2.29
CA ARG A 89 1.21 -6.52 2.92
C ARG A 89 -0.16 -6.16 2.36
N PHE A 90 -0.99 -7.18 2.15
CA PHE A 90 -2.44 -7.03 2.06
C PHE A 90 -3.08 -7.64 3.31
N ALA A 91 -3.94 -6.88 3.99
CA ALA A 91 -4.72 -7.36 5.12
C ALA A 91 -6.21 -7.02 4.91
N PRO A 92 -7.02 -7.99 4.45
CA PRO A 92 -8.44 -7.75 4.21
C PRO A 92 -9.19 -7.52 5.53
N PHE A 93 -10.21 -6.67 5.49
CA PHE A 93 -11.12 -6.43 6.60
C PHE A 93 -12.57 -6.30 6.12
N ASP A 94 -13.51 -6.60 7.01
CA ASP A 94 -14.93 -6.34 6.84
C ASP A 94 -15.44 -5.63 8.09
N SER A 95 -16.07 -4.45 7.94
CA SER A 95 -16.72 -3.79 9.06
C SER A 95 -18.01 -4.52 9.45
N LYS A 96 -18.11 -4.90 10.73
CA LYS A 96 -19.27 -5.60 11.30
C LYS A 96 -20.39 -4.68 11.82
N ARG A 97 -20.34 -3.38 11.50
CA ARG A 97 -21.33 -2.38 11.96
C ARG A 97 -22.33 -2.03 10.85
N ASP A 98 -23.19 -1.04 11.10
CA ASP A 98 -24.39 -0.66 10.31
C ASP A 98 -24.17 -0.43 8.80
N LEU A 99 -22.92 -0.24 8.38
CA LEU A 99 -22.49 -0.33 6.99
C LEU A 99 -21.45 -1.45 6.88
N VAL A 100 -21.77 -2.51 6.13
CA VAL A 100 -20.81 -3.56 5.77
C VAL A 100 -19.90 -2.99 4.68
N VAL A 101 -18.73 -2.52 5.09
CA VAL A 101 -17.69 -2.00 4.23
C VAL A 101 -16.55 -3.00 4.27
N GLY A 102 -16.32 -3.65 3.13
CA GLY A 102 -15.17 -4.53 2.91
C GLY A 102 -14.02 -3.75 2.30
N GLY A 103 -12.80 -4.08 2.68
CA GLY A 103 -11.62 -3.38 2.22
C GLY A 103 -10.32 -4.15 2.46
N ASP A 104 -9.22 -3.51 2.09
CA ASP A 104 -7.86 -3.96 2.37
C ASP A 104 -7.08 -2.86 3.08
N LEU A 105 -6.32 -3.24 4.10
CA LEU A 105 -5.20 -2.46 4.60
C LEU A 105 -3.95 -2.89 3.83
N ILE A 106 -3.42 -1.97 3.03
CA ILE A 106 -2.28 -2.24 2.14
C ILE A 106 -1.06 -1.51 2.68
N MET A 107 -0.06 -2.26 3.14
CA MET A 107 1.19 -1.67 3.60
C MET A 107 2.14 -1.51 2.42
N VAL A 108 2.68 -0.31 2.24
CA VAL A 108 3.64 0.03 1.18
C VAL A 108 4.91 0.64 1.77
N ILE A 109 6.02 0.47 1.07
CA ILE A 109 7.29 1.14 1.32
C ILE A 109 7.75 1.83 0.04
N PHE A 110 8.18 3.09 0.14
CA PHE A 110 8.69 3.85 -1.00
C PHE A 110 10.16 3.53 -1.25
N ASP A 111 10.56 3.52 -2.52
CA ASP A 111 11.90 3.18 -3.01
C ASP A 111 12.98 4.24 -2.71
N THR A 112 12.58 5.42 -2.26
CA THR A 112 13.46 6.57 -2.08
C THR A 112 13.73 6.82 -0.59
N PRO A 113 15.01 7.00 -0.17
CA PRO A 113 15.34 7.39 1.20
C PRO A 113 14.54 8.62 1.68
N PRO A 114 14.02 8.62 2.92
CA PRO A 114 14.27 7.66 4.00
C PRO A 114 13.28 6.47 4.03
N TYR A 115 12.84 5.98 2.87
CA TYR A 115 12.03 4.77 2.69
C TYR A 115 10.74 4.81 3.51
N TRP A 116 9.96 5.87 3.31
CA TRP A 116 8.71 6.05 4.04
C TRP A 116 7.76 4.88 3.83
N MET A 117 7.03 4.55 4.89
CA MET A 117 6.09 3.45 4.90
C MET A 117 4.72 3.96 5.30
N PHE A 118 3.70 3.43 4.62
CA PHE A 118 2.32 3.79 4.86
C PHE A 118 1.44 2.56 4.85
N THR A 119 0.40 2.61 5.68
CA THR A 119 -0.75 1.74 5.56
C THR A 119 -1.85 2.52 4.84
N VAL A 120 -2.20 2.05 3.64
CA VAL A 120 -3.28 2.59 2.84
C VAL A 120 -4.55 1.83 3.15
N THR A 121 -5.61 2.55 3.50
CA THR A 121 -6.95 1.97 3.66
C THR A 121 -7.69 2.07 2.35
N VAL A 122 -7.97 0.92 1.72
CA VAL A 122 -8.77 0.83 0.50
C VAL A 122 -10.10 0.16 0.82
N VAL A 123 -11.21 0.78 0.43
CA VAL A 123 -12.55 0.18 0.51
C VAL A 123 -13.09 -0.12 -0.87
N TYR A 124 -13.94 -1.13 -0.97
CA TYR A 124 -14.57 -1.51 -2.22
C TYR A 124 -16.04 -1.08 -2.24
N GLN A 125 -16.39 -0.16 -3.13
CA GLN A 125 -17.75 0.38 -3.26
C GLN A 125 -18.51 -0.21 -4.46
N GLY A 126 -19.81 -0.45 -4.26
CA GLY A 126 -20.71 -0.90 -5.32
C GLY A 126 -20.56 -2.38 -5.67
N GLU A 127 -21.41 -2.86 -6.58
CA GLU A 127 -21.38 -4.26 -7.05
C GLU A 127 -20.09 -4.59 -7.82
N GLU A 128 -19.53 -3.59 -8.50
CA GLU A 128 -18.28 -3.68 -9.26
C GLU A 128 -17.03 -3.69 -8.39
N LYS A 129 -17.17 -3.50 -7.06
CA LYS A 129 -16.06 -3.44 -6.11
C LYS A 129 -14.99 -2.43 -6.51
N ILE A 130 -15.42 -1.20 -6.81
CA ILE A 130 -14.52 -0.11 -7.18
C ILE A 130 -13.67 0.25 -5.96
N PRO A 131 -12.33 0.19 -6.05
CA PRO A 131 -11.45 0.58 -4.95
C PRO A 131 -11.49 2.09 -4.71
N ILE A 132 -11.57 2.50 -3.45
CA ILE A 132 -11.53 3.90 -3.03
C ILE A 132 -10.55 4.04 -1.88
N ILE A 133 -9.63 5.01 -1.99
CA ILE A 133 -8.68 5.32 -0.94
C ILE A 133 -9.38 6.13 0.14
N TRP A 134 -9.43 5.59 1.35
CA TRP A 134 -10.02 6.25 2.52
C TRP A 134 -8.99 6.83 3.48
N GLY A 135 -7.74 6.39 3.39
CA GLY A 135 -6.71 6.86 4.30
C GLY A 135 -5.32 6.46 3.89
N PHE A 136 -4.36 7.31 4.26
CA PHE A 136 -2.94 7.11 4.08
C PHE A 136 -2.26 7.34 5.44
N HIS A 137 -1.93 6.27 6.14
CA HIS A 137 -1.48 6.33 7.53
C HIS A 137 0.02 6.04 7.61
N PRO A 138 0.85 6.98 8.08
CA PRO A 138 2.28 6.74 8.22
C PRO A 138 2.51 5.61 9.23
N VAL A 139 3.39 4.68 8.89
CA VAL A 139 3.82 3.64 9.83
C VAL A 139 4.88 4.24 10.74
N GLU A 140 4.63 4.23 12.06
CA GLU A 140 5.60 4.68 13.05
C GLU A 140 6.80 3.73 13.10
N MET A 141 7.92 4.16 12.51
CA MET A 141 9.16 3.41 12.47
C MET A 141 10.35 4.37 12.42
N SER A 142 11.43 4.06 13.15
CA SER A 142 12.65 4.87 13.10
C SER A 142 13.29 4.81 11.72
N THR A 143 14.07 5.84 11.36
CA THR A 143 14.77 5.87 10.07
C THR A 143 15.73 4.70 9.91
N GLU A 144 16.40 4.29 10.98
CA GLU A 144 17.35 3.16 10.97
C GLU A 144 16.64 1.84 10.66
N LYS A 145 15.46 1.60 11.25
CA LYS A 145 14.67 0.39 10.98
C LYS A 145 14.09 0.36 9.56
N ARG A 146 13.71 1.53 9.03
CA ARG A 146 13.28 1.65 7.64
C ARG A 146 14.42 1.36 6.67
N GLN A 147 15.63 1.84 6.99
CA GLN A 147 16.83 1.53 6.23
C GLN A 147 17.15 0.04 6.27
N GLU A 148 17.14 -0.59 7.45
CA GLU A 148 17.39 -2.03 7.61
C GLU A 148 16.41 -2.86 6.76
N LEU A 149 15.12 -2.52 6.80
CA LEU A 149 14.11 -3.18 5.98
C LEU A 149 14.34 -2.94 4.46
N ALA A 150 14.72 -1.72 4.07
CA ALA A 150 15.01 -1.40 2.67
C ALA A 150 16.24 -2.16 2.16
N ASP A 151 17.26 -2.33 2.99
CA ASP A 151 18.47 -3.10 2.67
C ASP A 151 18.12 -4.57 2.46
N ASP A 152 17.29 -5.16 3.33
CA ASP A 152 16.78 -6.53 3.22
C ASP A 152 15.94 -6.75 1.94
N LEU A 153 15.24 -5.71 1.48
CA LEU A 153 14.39 -5.73 0.29
C LEU A 153 15.08 -5.17 -0.96
N SER A 154 16.36 -4.82 -0.89
CA SER A 154 17.06 -4.05 -1.92
C SER A 154 17.00 -4.68 -3.32
N VAL A 155 17.03 -6.01 -3.42
CA VAL A 155 16.91 -6.72 -4.71
C VAL A 155 15.55 -6.47 -5.36
N TYR A 156 14.49 -6.33 -4.57
CA TYR A 156 13.12 -6.09 -5.04
C TYR A 156 12.81 -4.61 -5.21
N LEU A 157 13.25 -3.75 -4.27
CA LEU A 157 13.01 -2.31 -4.34
C LEU A 157 13.69 -1.65 -5.54
N ASN A 158 14.78 -2.24 -6.05
CA ASN A 158 15.50 -1.72 -7.21
C ASN A 158 15.07 -2.38 -8.54
N ASP A 159 14.03 -3.23 -8.54
CA ASP A 159 13.49 -3.87 -9.72
C ASP A 159 12.07 -3.35 -9.99
N ASP A 160 11.91 -2.57 -11.07
CA ASP A 160 10.65 -1.96 -11.52
C ASP A 160 9.49 -2.97 -11.66
N SER A 161 9.79 -4.27 -11.80
CA SER A 161 8.75 -5.30 -11.87
C SER A 161 8.09 -5.62 -10.52
N PHE A 162 8.67 -5.17 -9.40
CA PHE A 162 8.17 -5.37 -8.03
C PHE A 162 7.58 -4.09 -7.41
N THR A 163 7.69 -2.96 -8.10
CA THR A 163 7.29 -1.65 -7.61
C THR A 163 6.24 -1.02 -8.52
N ARG A 164 5.61 0.06 -8.06
CA ARG A 164 4.60 0.81 -8.79
C ARG A 164 4.79 2.31 -8.63
#